data_AF-A0A0E3WZW8-F1
#
_entry.id   AF-A0A0E3WZW8-F1
#
_cell.length_a   1.000
_cell.length_b   1.000
_cell.length_c   1.000
_cell.angle_alpha   90.00
_cell.angle_beta   90.00
_cell.angle_gamma   90.00
#
_symmetry.space_group_name_H-M   'P 1'
#
loop_
_entity.id
_entity.type
_entity.pdbx_description
1 polymer ?
#
loop_
_entity_poly.entity_id
_entity_poly.type
_entity_poly.pdbx_seq_one_letter_code
_entity_poly.pdbx_strand_id
1 'polypeptide(L)'
;MDWLASTLSKKLELQNKFTSKKECTYVCNLIVSEYLSKIKAKISLFSWQDLLHYLITSNEAICHQRAYSYLTTPTILECFSDIESLVNSEIKNNFLIDSTALSIRTLIEIIAAEPPTGKKQINFCEMDELIAISSQLINWAMISDYIHQDLTRYSIYVLNSGRIIAEAVDHDDIFLPFQKSRLREIYESSSINFENHFVEDISDFDDRIKPYEIPFKAEFGLSYSEIIKLTAFLIDLGIERESSSPNMPLSELKTRIKEELNWDTELIEKSIELFSLKNRKCWETPPLGFNLNDILPWKYNRRLSYVRRPLIIGPEPMDDPLVFWGIRHVEEAARYLINLVFSGRYKVNHEKCSEEIKKLIGSSINKSGTDFTLEVKNWFETNTDFKTYSEVPIGPNEIFHSDVDLGDVDVLAIDDVNYQIYLIECKCINFGRNAYEVANEVERFLGNSKSKNGWMAKHLKRDEWVKSNLNSIIHEYKLENKTFQVNSIFIISSDILTKYIHDTLFPIVSFSQLLRDGISALQK
;
A
#
# COMPACT_ATOMS: atom_id res chain seq x y z
N MET A 1 22.37 20.59 7.20
CA MET A 1 22.26 20.25 5.76
C MET A 1 23.24 21.03 4.88
N ASP A 2 23.96 22.02 5.41
CA ASP A 2 24.90 22.87 4.66
C ASP A 2 26.00 22.12 3.90
N TRP A 3 26.35 20.91 4.37
CA TRP A 3 27.28 20.02 3.68
C TRP A 3 26.78 19.61 2.28
N LEU A 4 25.48 19.34 2.13
CA LEU A 4 24.89 18.87 0.87
C LEU A 4 24.96 19.96 -0.19
N ALA A 5 24.63 21.20 0.20
CA ALA A 5 24.75 22.38 -0.63
C ALA A 5 26.19 22.61 -1.13
N SER A 6 27.16 22.52 -0.23
CA SER A 6 28.58 22.64 -0.56
C SER A 6 29.03 21.56 -1.54
N THR A 7 28.59 20.30 -1.35
CA THR A 7 28.95 19.21 -2.27
C THR A 7 28.30 19.36 -3.64
N LEU A 8 27.01 19.76 -3.68
CA LEU A 8 26.26 19.89 -4.92
C LEU A 8 26.58 21.16 -5.70
N SER A 9 26.91 22.26 -5.05
CA SER A 9 27.33 23.50 -5.73
C SER A 9 28.54 23.30 -6.64
N LYS A 10 29.46 22.39 -6.26
CA LYS A 10 30.59 21.97 -7.10
C LYS A 10 30.16 21.16 -8.33
N LYS A 11 29.01 20.48 -8.26
CA LYS A 11 28.49 19.57 -9.29
C LYS A 11 27.43 20.21 -10.20
N LEU A 12 26.74 21.26 -9.76
CA LEU A 12 25.57 21.85 -10.43
C LEU A 12 25.85 23.15 -11.20
N GLU A 13 27.12 23.46 -11.52
CA GLU A 13 27.52 24.56 -12.43
C GLU A 13 26.81 25.93 -12.19
N LEU A 14 26.56 26.32 -10.94
CA LEU A 14 25.96 27.61 -10.56
C LEU A 14 24.51 27.85 -11.03
N GLN A 15 23.80 26.84 -11.55
CA GLN A 15 22.37 26.97 -11.82
C GLN A 15 21.55 26.89 -10.51
N ASN A 16 20.69 27.89 -10.28
CA ASN A 16 19.89 28.00 -9.07
C ASN A 16 18.43 27.56 -9.24
N LYS A 17 18.02 27.19 -10.47
CA LYS A 17 16.66 26.77 -10.80
C LYS A 17 16.68 25.70 -11.88
N PHE A 18 15.96 24.60 -11.65
CA PHE A 18 15.76 23.50 -12.58
C PHE A 18 14.26 23.28 -12.77
N THR A 19 13.81 23.17 -14.01
CA THR A 19 12.37 23.05 -14.33
C THR A 19 12.05 21.95 -15.33
N SER A 20 13.02 21.49 -16.13
CA SER A 20 12.75 20.38 -17.03
C SER A 20 12.77 19.05 -16.28
N LYS A 21 11.95 18.10 -16.73
CA LYS A 21 11.90 16.73 -16.18
C LYS A 21 13.30 16.11 -16.07
N LYS A 22 14.10 16.22 -17.13
CA LYS A 22 15.45 15.64 -17.20
C LYS A 22 16.41 16.27 -16.19
N GLU A 23 16.39 17.59 -16.04
CA GLU A 23 17.21 18.30 -15.06
C GLU A 23 16.79 17.96 -13.63
N CYS A 24 15.48 18.01 -13.34
CA CYS A 24 14.98 17.73 -12.00
C CYS A 24 15.29 16.29 -11.56
N THR A 25 15.06 15.29 -12.44
CA THR A 25 15.45 13.89 -12.16
C THR A 25 16.96 13.74 -11.94
N TYR A 26 17.79 14.43 -12.72
CA TYR A 26 19.24 14.41 -12.53
C TYR A 26 19.65 14.93 -11.14
N VAL A 27 19.11 16.09 -10.75
CA VAL A 27 19.38 16.70 -9.43
C VAL A 27 18.91 15.79 -8.29
N CYS A 28 17.71 15.22 -8.37
CA CYS A 28 17.22 14.27 -7.37
C CYS A 28 18.15 13.05 -7.22
N ASN A 29 18.59 12.46 -8.33
CA ASN A 29 19.47 11.28 -8.29
C ASN A 29 20.84 11.60 -7.68
N LEU A 30 21.39 12.79 -7.94
CA LEU A 30 22.61 13.26 -7.27
C LEU A 30 22.40 13.39 -5.76
N ILE A 31 21.30 14.02 -5.32
CA ILE A 31 20.98 14.20 -3.89
C ILE A 31 20.84 12.85 -3.19
N VAL A 32 20.12 11.90 -3.80
CA VAL A 32 19.95 10.54 -3.26
C VAL A 32 21.30 9.84 -3.10
N SER A 33 22.19 9.93 -4.09
CA SER A 33 23.53 9.33 -4.03
C SER A 33 24.39 9.92 -2.90
N GLU A 34 24.33 11.24 -2.71
CA GLU A 34 25.03 11.92 -1.62
C GLU A 34 24.52 11.49 -0.24
N TYR A 35 23.19 11.44 -0.06
CA TYR A 35 22.61 10.98 1.20
C TYR A 35 22.96 9.53 1.50
N LEU A 36 22.90 8.64 0.50
CA LEU A 36 23.27 7.23 0.70
C LEU A 36 24.74 7.10 1.13
N SER A 37 25.63 7.83 0.46
CA SER A 37 27.06 7.86 0.82
C SER A 37 27.27 8.35 2.25
N LYS A 38 26.51 9.37 2.67
CA LYS A 38 26.56 9.91 4.03
C LYS A 38 26.06 8.92 5.08
N ILE A 39 24.98 8.20 4.79
CA ILE A 39 24.43 7.14 5.66
C ILE A 39 25.49 6.06 5.85
N LYS A 40 26.03 5.50 4.76
CA LYS A 40 27.06 4.45 4.83
C LYS A 40 28.30 4.89 5.60
N ALA A 41 28.77 6.11 5.37
CA ALA A 41 29.93 6.67 6.07
C ALA A 41 29.69 6.87 7.57
N LYS A 42 28.45 7.15 8.00
CA LYS A 42 28.10 7.24 9.42
C LYS A 42 27.93 5.87 10.06
N ILE A 43 27.17 4.98 9.42
CA ILE A 43 26.89 3.62 9.91
C ILE A 43 28.19 2.85 10.15
N SER A 44 29.20 3.02 9.30
CA SER A 44 30.49 2.31 9.40
C SER A 44 31.27 2.54 10.71
N LEU A 45 30.93 3.60 11.46
CA LEU A 45 31.57 3.92 12.73
C LEU A 45 31.07 3.03 13.89
N PHE A 46 29.85 2.51 13.77
CA PHE A 46 29.13 1.89 14.89
C PHE A 46 29.14 0.36 14.85
N SER A 47 28.89 -0.24 16.01
CA SER A 47 28.61 -1.67 16.15
C SER A 47 27.31 -2.04 15.44
N TRP A 48 27.33 -3.07 14.59
CA TRP A 48 26.13 -3.51 13.88
C TRP A 48 25.08 -4.07 14.84
N GLN A 49 25.48 -4.74 15.93
CA GLN A 49 24.55 -5.24 16.94
C GLN A 49 23.81 -4.09 17.63
N ASP A 50 24.54 -3.04 18.03
CA ASP A 50 23.96 -1.90 18.73
C ASP A 50 22.98 -1.14 17.84
N LEU A 51 23.34 -0.96 16.55
CA LEU A 51 22.46 -0.34 15.56
C LEU A 51 21.18 -1.14 15.37
N LEU A 52 21.27 -2.46 15.16
CA LEU A 52 20.09 -3.31 14.99
C LEU A 52 19.22 -3.31 16.23
N HIS A 53 19.81 -3.43 17.42
CA HIS A 53 19.06 -3.40 18.67
C HIS A 53 18.23 -2.12 18.81
N TYR A 54 18.84 -0.95 18.55
CA TYR A 54 18.13 0.31 18.65
C TYR A 54 17.03 0.43 17.57
N LEU A 55 17.35 0.11 16.32
CA LEU A 55 16.42 0.27 15.20
C LEU A 55 15.23 -0.69 15.31
N ILE A 56 15.44 -1.94 15.72
CA ILE A 56 14.37 -2.92 15.92
C ILE A 56 13.49 -2.48 17.09
N THR A 57 14.06 -2.10 18.23
CA THR A 57 13.30 -1.55 19.37
C THR A 57 12.48 -0.31 18.97
N SER A 58 13.05 0.57 18.14
CA SER A 58 12.34 1.75 17.63
C SER A 58 11.20 1.38 16.68
N ASN A 59 11.39 0.36 15.84
CA ASN A 59 10.33 -0.15 14.98
C ASN A 59 9.20 -0.78 15.81
N GLU A 60 9.51 -1.52 16.87
CA GLU A 60 8.51 -2.08 17.79
C GLU A 60 7.67 -0.99 18.48
N ALA A 61 8.30 0.12 18.88
CA ALA A 61 7.59 1.27 19.44
C ALA A 61 6.61 1.89 18.43
N ILE A 62 7.00 1.94 17.15
CA ILE A 62 6.13 2.41 16.07
C ILE A 62 4.97 1.44 15.82
N CYS A 63 5.24 0.12 15.77
CA CYS A 63 4.20 -0.90 15.63
C CYS A 63 3.18 -0.79 16.76
N HIS A 64 3.65 -0.60 18.00
CA HIS A 64 2.80 -0.36 19.16
C HIS A 64 1.95 0.91 19.00
N GLN A 65 2.57 2.04 18.66
CA GLN A 65 1.85 3.31 18.50
C GLN A 65 0.75 3.22 17.44
N ARG A 66 1.01 2.54 16.32
CA ARG A 66 0.01 2.33 15.25
C ARG A 66 -1.16 1.49 15.72
N ALA A 67 -0.88 0.36 16.39
CA ALA A 67 -1.91 -0.51 16.93
C ALA A 67 -2.77 0.21 17.99
N TYR A 68 -2.12 0.98 18.87
CA TYR A 68 -2.79 1.78 19.88
C TYR A 68 -3.69 2.85 19.26
N SER A 69 -3.19 3.57 18.25
CA SER A 69 -3.95 4.60 17.55
C SER A 69 -5.15 4.00 16.83
N TYR A 70 -4.98 2.87 16.13
CA TYR A 70 -6.08 2.18 15.46
C TYR A 70 -7.18 1.74 16.44
N LEU A 71 -6.81 1.23 17.62
CA LEU A 71 -7.76 0.79 18.64
C LEU A 71 -8.50 1.95 19.32
N THR A 72 -7.83 3.08 19.56
CA THR A 72 -8.38 4.19 20.34
C THR A 72 -9.07 5.27 19.51
N THR A 73 -8.77 5.35 18.22
CA THR A 73 -9.34 6.38 17.34
C THR A 73 -10.88 6.36 17.30
N PRO A 74 -11.58 5.20 17.19
CA PRO A 74 -13.05 5.19 17.18
C PRO A 74 -13.66 5.81 18.44
N THR A 75 -13.12 5.51 19.62
CA THR A 75 -13.65 6.05 20.89
C THR A 75 -13.34 7.54 21.05
N ILE A 76 -12.19 8.00 20.54
CA ILE A 76 -11.86 9.42 20.48
C ILE A 76 -12.85 10.16 19.57
N LEU A 77 -13.16 9.63 18.39
CA LEU A 77 -14.08 10.27 17.44
C LEU A 77 -15.48 10.46 18.02
N GLU A 78 -16.02 9.45 18.70
CA GLU A 78 -17.32 9.55 19.37
C GLU A 78 -17.36 10.58 20.52
N CYS A 79 -16.21 10.83 21.16
CA CYS A 79 -16.12 11.75 22.31
C CYS A 79 -15.77 13.20 21.93
N PHE A 80 -15.32 13.46 20.70
CA PHE A 80 -14.81 14.78 20.28
C PHE A 80 -15.80 15.51 19.37
N SER A 81 -16.04 16.80 19.65
CA SER A 81 -16.96 17.63 18.87
C SER A 81 -16.34 18.24 17.60
N ASP A 82 -15.01 18.26 17.47
CA ASP A 82 -14.29 18.83 16.31
C ASP A 82 -13.45 17.77 15.59
N ILE A 83 -14.11 16.99 14.75
CA ILE A 83 -13.50 15.93 13.93
C ILE A 83 -12.50 16.52 12.93
N GLU A 84 -12.74 17.71 12.39
CA GLU A 84 -11.85 18.33 11.39
C GLU A 84 -10.49 18.70 11.96
N SER A 85 -10.46 19.28 13.15
CA SER A 85 -9.20 19.59 13.84
C SER A 85 -8.40 18.32 14.13
N LEU A 86 -9.09 17.26 14.59
CA LEU A 86 -8.47 15.96 14.84
C LEU A 86 -7.87 15.35 13.57
N VAL A 87 -8.64 15.34 12.47
CA VAL A 87 -8.15 14.87 11.16
C VAL A 87 -6.89 15.62 10.74
N ASN A 88 -6.86 16.95 10.89
CA ASN A 88 -5.70 17.76 10.50
C ASN A 88 -4.45 17.51 11.37
N SER A 89 -4.62 17.31 12.69
CA SER A 89 -3.50 16.93 13.55
C SER A 89 -2.97 15.54 13.20
N GLU A 90 -3.87 14.61 12.89
CA GLU A 90 -3.53 13.24 12.59
C GLU A 90 -2.86 13.06 11.22
N ILE A 91 -3.18 13.89 10.22
CA ILE A 91 -2.40 13.95 8.97
C ILE A 91 -0.91 14.13 9.27
N LYS A 92 -0.58 15.11 10.13
CA LYS A 92 0.80 15.45 10.47
C LYS A 92 1.47 14.33 11.26
N ASN A 93 0.76 13.76 12.25
CA ASN A 93 1.27 12.67 13.07
C ASN A 93 1.53 11.41 12.23
N ASN A 94 0.57 11.00 11.40
CA ASN A 94 0.70 9.82 10.54
C ASN A 94 1.83 9.97 9.53
N PHE A 95 1.99 11.15 8.93
CA PHE A 95 3.13 11.42 8.04
C PHE A 95 4.48 11.22 8.75
N LEU A 96 4.62 11.74 9.98
CA LEU A 96 5.84 11.57 10.76
C LEU A 96 6.09 10.10 11.13
N ILE A 97 5.04 9.39 11.57
CA ILE A 97 5.11 7.96 11.91
C ILE A 97 5.52 7.15 10.69
N ASP A 98 4.88 7.36 9.54
CA ASP A 98 5.15 6.61 8.30
C ASP A 98 6.55 6.88 7.76
N SER A 99 6.97 8.16 7.74
CA SER A 99 8.31 8.55 7.32
C SER A 99 9.38 7.94 8.23
N THR A 100 9.18 8.00 9.55
CA THR A 100 10.11 7.44 10.54
C THR A 100 10.18 5.91 10.41
N ALA A 101 9.03 5.24 10.28
CA ALA A 101 8.97 3.79 10.13
C ALA A 101 9.73 3.33 8.88
N LEU A 102 9.48 3.97 7.74
CA LEU A 102 10.18 3.62 6.49
C LEU A 102 11.68 3.91 6.59
N SER A 103 12.07 4.99 7.25
CA SER A 103 13.47 5.38 7.46
C SER A 103 14.22 4.37 8.34
N ILE A 104 13.62 3.93 9.45
CA ILE A 104 14.17 2.90 10.34
C ILE A 104 14.34 1.58 9.59
N ARG A 105 13.29 1.11 8.91
CA ARG A 105 13.34 -0.14 8.15
C ARG A 105 14.40 -0.08 7.05
N THR A 106 14.54 1.04 6.36
CA THR A 106 15.60 1.25 5.37
C THR A 106 16.99 1.10 5.98
N LEU A 107 17.23 1.67 7.17
CA LEU A 107 18.51 1.53 7.88
C LEU A 107 18.76 0.08 8.29
N ILE A 108 17.75 -0.62 8.82
CA ILE A 108 17.83 -2.05 9.15
C ILE A 108 18.23 -2.85 7.91
N GLU A 109 17.58 -2.60 6.77
CA GLU A 109 17.84 -3.34 5.55
C GLU A 109 19.26 -3.05 5.01
N ILE A 110 19.74 -1.79 5.07
CA ILE A 110 21.13 -1.42 4.72
C ILE A 110 22.12 -2.17 5.61
N ILE A 111 21.91 -2.16 6.93
CA ILE A 111 22.78 -2.83 7.90
C ILE A 111 22.76 -4.35 7.70
N ALA A 112 21.60 -4.95 7.42
CA ALA A 112 21.50 -6.38 7.15
C ALA A 112 22.30 -6.77 5.89
N ALA A 113 22.28 -5.94 4.85
CA ALA A 113 23.00 -6.22 3.61
C ALA A 113 24.50 -5.94 3.68
N GLU A 114 24.88 -4.88 4.40
CA GLU A 114 26.25 -4.39 4.60
C GLU A 114 26.53 -4.12 6.10
N PRO A 115 26.67 -5.16 6.92
CA PRO A 115 26.90 -4.98 8.35
C PRO A 115 28.19 -4.18 8.62
N PRO A 116 28.15 -3.08 9.39
CA PRO A 116 29.35 -2.32 9.72
C PRO A 116 30.27 -3.08 10.66
N THR A 117 31.57 -2.79 10.56
CA THR A 117 32.63 -3.36 11.42
C THR A 117 33.12 -2.39 12.50
N GLY A 118 32.41 -1.26 12.65
CA GLY A 118 32.69 -0.26 13.67
C GLY A 118 32.51 -0.81 15.09
N LYS A 119 33.03 -0.06 16.07
CA LYS A 119 32.99 -0.44 17.48
C LYS A 119 32.34 0.61 18.38
N LYS A 120 31.96 1.77 17.80
CA LYS A 120 31.33 2.83 18.56
C LYS A 120 29.90 2.42 18.92
N GLN A 121 29.49 2.68 20.16
CA GLN A 121 28.09 2.58 20.54
C GLN A 121 27.35 3.83 20.07
N ILE A 122 26.17 3.64 19.49
CA ILE A 122 25.35 4.76 19.01
C ILE A 122 24.59 5.40 20.18
N ASN A 123 24.47 6.73 20.17
CA ASN A 123 23.58 7.46 21.09
C ASN A 123 22.34 8.01 20.38
N PHE A 124 21.40 8.55 21.16
CA PHE A 124 20.13 9.09 20.67
C PHE A 124 20.31 10.17 19.59
N CYS A 125 21.17 11.16 19.79
CA CYS A 125 21.38 12.23 18.82
C CYS A 125 21.94 11.73 17.49
N GLU A 126 22.84 10.74 17.54
CA GLU A 126 23.42 10.13 16.36
C GLU A 126 22.39 9.29 15.59
N MET A 127 21.49 8.62 16.30
CA MET A 127 20.43 7.87 15.67
C MET A 127 19.37 8.79 15.05
N ASP A 128 18.95 9.83 15.75
CA ASP A 128 18.01 10.83 15.21
C ASP A 128 18.55 11.44 13.92
N GLU A 129 19.85 11.74 13.88
CA GLU A 129 20.50 12.24 12.67
C GLU A 129 20.49 11.19 11.55
N LEU A 130 20.76 9.90 11.83
CA LEU A 130 20.68 8.82 10.84
C LEU A 130 19.27 8.66 10.27
N ILE A 131 18.24 8.67 11.13
CA ILE A 131 16.83 8.57 10.73
C ILE A 131 16.45 9.78 9.88
N ALA A 132 16.84 10.99 10.28
CA ALA A 132 16.58 12.20 9.52
C ALA A 132 17.23 12.18 8.13
N ILE A 133 18.49 11.73 8.02
CA ILE A 133 19.19 11.59 6.74
C ILE A 133 18.51 10.52 5.87
N SER A 134 18.10 9.38 6.46
CA SER A 134 17.36 8.32 5.77
C SER A 134 16.01 8.82 5.22
N SER A 135 15.27 9.59 6.01
CA SER A 135 14.02 10.24 5.60
C SER A 135 14.23 11.17 4.40
N GLN A 136 15.30 11.98 4.41
CA GLN A 136 15.63 12.85 3.27
C GLN A 136 16.00 12.06 2.01
N LEU A 137 16.79 10.98 2.14
CA LEU A 137 17.10 10.09 1.02
C LEU A 137 15.81 9.58 0.36
N ILE A 138 14.88 9.06 1.16
CA ILE A 138 13.61 8.50 0.69
C ILE A 138 12.76 9.58 0.03
N ASN A 139 12.63 10.76 0.65
CA ASN A 139 11.82 11.85 0.13
C ASN A 139 12.30 12.31 -1.27
N TRP A 140 13.60 12.54 -1.43
CA TRP A 140 14.17 12.94 -2.74
C TRP A 140 14.02 11.86 -3.81
N ALA A 141 14.09 10.59 -3.41
CA ALA A 141 13.85 9.49 -4.33
C ALA A 141 12.37 9.39 -4.76
N MET A 142 11.43 9.61 -3.83
CA MET A 142 10.00 9.69 -4.14
C MET A 142 9.70 10.85 -5.10
N ILE A 143 10.26 12.04 -4.85
CA ILE A 143 10.12 13.19 -5.76
C ILE A 143 10.62 12.85 -7.17
N SER A 144 11.78 12.18 -7.28
CA SER A 144 12.32 11.71 -8.56
C SER A 144 11.33 10.80 -9.30
N ASP A 145 10.70 9.87 -8.58
CA ASP A 145 9.69 8.95 -9.12
C ASP A 145 8.43 9.70 -9.59
N TYR A 146 7.92 10.68 -8.83
CA TYR A 146 6.76 11.49 -9.23
C TYR A 146 7.05 12.29 -10.51
N ILE A 147 8.25 12.87 -10.62
CA ILE A 147 8.71 13.56 -11.83
C ILE A 147 8.80 12.58 -13.00
N HIS A 148 9.38 11.39 -12.77
CA HIS A 148 9.55 10.39 -13.82
C HIS A 148 8.20 9.90 -14.38
N GLN A 149 7.19 9.76 -13.54
CA GLN A 149 5.84 9.29 -13.92
C GLN A 149 4.91 10.40 -14.46
N ASP A 150 5.39 11.64 -14.61
CA ASP A 150 4.60 12.78 -15.10
C ASP A 150 3.31 13.06 -14.28
N LEU A 151 3.30 12.69 -13.00
CA LEU A 151 2.13 12.86 -12.12
C LEU A 151 1.96 14.28 -11.60
N THR A 152 3.07 14.99 -11.44
CA THR A 152 3.09 16.41 -11.06
C THR A 152 4.36 17.06 -11.56
N ARG A 153 4.32 18.38 -11.79
CA ARG A 153 5.47 19.16 -12.23
C ARG A 153 6.21 19.67 -11.00
N TYR A 154 7.53 19.46 -10.98
CA TYR A 154 8.40 20.01 -9.93
C TYR A 154 9.34 21.06 -10.48
N SER A 155 9.53 22.12 -9.70
CA SER A 155 10.66 23.03 -9.83
C SER A 155 11.62 22.82 -8.66
N ILE A 156 12.91 22.64 -8.95
CA ILE A 156 13.94 22.52 -7.92
C ILE A 156 14.76 23.80 -7.88
N TYR A 157 14.93 24.36 -6.69
CA TYR A 157 15.67 25.60 -6.47
C TYR A 157 16.82 25.38 -5.50
N VAL A 158 17.96 26.01 -5.80
CA VAL A 158 19.07 26.16 -4.86
C VAL A 158 19.03 27.59 -4.34
N LEU A 159 18.68 27.76 -3.06
CA LEU A 159 18.57 29.06 -2.42
C LEU A 159 19.96 29.63 -2.12
N ASN A 160 20.04 30.95 -1.91
CA ASN A 160 21.29 31.63 -1.51
C ASN A 160 21.87 31.09 -0.19
N SER A 161 21.04 30.51 0.67
CA SER A 161 21.47 29.82 1.89
C SER A 161 22.13 28.46 1.62
N GLY A 162 22.16 28.00 0.38
CA GLY A 162 22.56 26.66 -0.03
C GLY A 162 21.45 25.61 0.10
N ARG A 163 20.32 25.93 0.75
CA ARG A 163 19.21 24.97 0.89
C ARG A 163 18.61 24.64 -0.48
N ILE A 164 18.31 23.37 -0.67
CA ILE A 164 17.66 22.88 -1.89
C ILE A 164 16.20 22.61 -1.55
N ILE A 165 15.29 23.19 -2.33
CA ILE A 165 13.85 22.99 -2.20
C ILE A 165 13.30 22.40 -3.49
N ALA A 166 12.35 21.49 -3.36
CA ALA A 166 11.54 20.98 -4.45
C ALA A 166 10.12 21.47 -4.23
N GLU A 167 9.58 22.18 -5.20
CA GLU A 167 8.23 22.73 -5.18
C GLU A 167 7.41 22.01 -6.25
N ALA A 168 6.39 21.28 -5.82
CA ALA A 168 5.39 20.73 -6.73
C ALA A 168 4.38 21.83 -7.08
N VAL A 169 4.13 21.98 -8.37
CA VAL A 169 3.03 22.82 -8.86
C VAL A 169 1.72 22.14 -8.43
N ASP A 170 0.86 22.86 -7.73
CA ASP A 170 -0.47 22.44 -7.27
C ASP A 170 -0.47 21.30 -6.22
N HIS A 171 0.61 21.15 -5.44
CA HIS A 171 0.69 20.09 -4.40
C HIS A 171 -0.50 20.13 -3.43
N ASP A 172 -0.81 21.31 -2.90
CA ASP A 172 -1.85 21.49 -1.90
C ASP A 172 -3.25 21.35 -2.48
N ASP A 173 -3.43 21.57 -3.78
CA ASP A 173 -4.70 21.40 -4.47
C ASP A 173 -4.97 19.92 -4.82
N ILE A 174 -3.93 19.11 -4.99
CA ILE A 174 -4.05 17.71 -5.41
C ILE A 174 -3.91 16.74 -4.22
N PHE A 175 -2.80 16.81 -3.48
CA PHE A 175 -2.45 15.78 -2.50
C PHE A 175 -3.12 15.98 -1.15
N LEU A 176 -3.37 17.22 -0.73
CA LEU A 176 -3.99 17.49 0.57
C LEU A 176 -5.46 17.05 0.63
N PRO A 177 -6.32 17.30 -0.39
CA PRO A 177 -7.70 16.80 -0.41
C PRO A 177 -7.76 15.27 -0.40
N PHE A 178 -6.91 14.61 -1.20
CA PHE A 178 -6.80 13.15 -1.21
C PHE A 178 -6.43 12.59 0.18
N GLN A 179 -5.42 13.17 0.84
CA GLN A 179 -5.01 12.74 2.19
C GLN A 179 -6.14 12.89 3.21
N LYS A 180 -6.88 14.02 3.16
CA LYS A 180 -8.04 14.24 4.03
C LYS A 180 -9.13 13.19 3.81
N SER A 181 -9.47 12.93 2.55
CA SER A 181 -10.48 11.93 2.18
C SER A 181 -10.08 10.52 2.65
N ARG A 182 -8.82 10.13 2.41
CA ARG A 182 -8.27 8.84 2.85
C ARG A 182 -8.31 8.64 4.36
N LEU A 183 -7.96 9.67 5.14
CA LEU A 183 -8.03 9.56 6.59
C LEU A 183 -9.46 9.43 7.11
N ARG A 184 -10.41 10.17 6.52
CA ARG A 184 -11.82 10.00 6.86
C ARG A 184 -12.29 8.58 6.57
N GLU A 185 -11.92 8.01 5.43
CA GLU A 185 -12.26 6.62 5.10
C GLU A 185 -11.66 5.62 6.11
N ILE A 186 -10.42 5.83 6.55
CA ILE A 186 -9.80 5.01 7.61
C ILE A 186 -10.58 5.13 8.92
N TYR A 187 -11.04 6.33 9.27
CA TYR A 187 -11.82 6.55 10.49
C TYR A 187 -13.21 5.93 10.41
N GLU A 188 -13.95 6.19 9.36
CA GLU A 188 -15.27 5.61 9.11
C GLU A 188 -15.20 4.07 9.14
N SER A 189 -14.20 3.49 8.48
CA SER A 189 -13.98 2.03 8.50
C SER A 189 -13.53 1.50 9.87
N SER A 190 -12.72 2.24 10.62
CA SER A 190 -12.32 1.86 11.99
C SER A 190 -13.50 1.86 12.95
N SER A 191 -14.43 2.80 12.81
CA SER A 191 -15.66 2.87 13.62
C SER A 191 -16.59 1.70 13.31
N ILE A 192 -16.79 1.36 12.02
CA ILE A 192 -17.61 0.21 11.61
C ILE A 192 -17.04 -1.11 12.15
N ASN A 193 -15.71 -1.26 12.11
CA ASN A 193 -15.04 -2.49 12.54
C ASN A 193 -14.71 -2.54 14.03
N PHE A 194 -15.06 -1.50 14.81
CA PHE A 194 -14.64 -1.39 16.20
C PHE A 194 -15.14 -2.56 17.06
N GLU A 195 -16.41 -2.95 16.87
CA GLU A 195 -17.01 -4.08 17.61
C GLU A 195 -16.27 -5.40 17.36
N ASN A 196 -15.73 -5.59 16.15
CA ASN A 196 -14.99 -6.81 15.77
C ASN A 196 -13.70 -7.02 16.60
N HIS A 197 -13.20 -5.99 17.29
CA HIS A 197 -12.06 -6.15 18.21
C HIS A 197 -12.41 -6.89 19.50
N PHE A 198 -13.69 -6.98 19.85
CA PHE A 198 -14.15 -7.56 21.11
C PHE A 198 -14.96 -8.84 20.92
N VAL A 199 -15.28 -9.19 19.67
CA VAL A 199 -15.97 -10.43 19.33
C VAL A 199 -14.93 -11.54 19.16
N GLU A 200 -15.01 -12.57 20.01
CA GLU A 200 -14.34 -13.83 19.74
C GLU A 200 -15.09 -14.55 18.61
N ASP A 201 -14.42 -14.78 17.49
CA ASP A 201 -15.00 -15.53 16.39
C ASP A 201 -14.95 -17.04 16.68
N ILE A 202 -16.11 -17.60 17.05
CA ILE A 202 -16.28 -19.00 17.47
C ILE A 202 -16.36 -19.95 16.25
N SER A 203 -16.20 -19.46 15.02
CA SER A 203 -16.26 -20.31 13.83
C SER A 203 -15.02 -21.19 13.64
N ASP A 204 -15.24 -22.40 13.07
CA ASP A 204 -14.20 -23.43 12.89
C ASP A 204 -13.03 -22.89 12.05
N PHE A 205 -11.93 -22.57 12.73
CA PHE A 205 -10.72 -21.98 12.13
C PHE A 205 -10.11 -22.89 11.07
N ASP A 206 -10.18 -24.21 11.28
CA ASP A 206 -9.55 -25.20 10.41
C ASP A 206 -10.21 -25.26 9.03
N ASP A 207 -11.53 -25.12 8.94
CA ASP A 207 -12.23 -25.12 7.65
C ASP A 207 -11.95 -23.86 6.82
N ARG A 208 -11.70 -22.72 7.48
CA ARG A 208 -11.43 -21.44 6.81
C ARG A 208 -10.04 -21.37 6.19
N ILE A 209 -9.05 -22.06 6.76
CA ILE A 209 -7.66 -22.01 6.28
C ILE A 209 -7.36 -23.04 5.19
N LYS A 210 -8.14 -24.13 5.09
CA LYS A 210 -7.95 -25.21 4.11
C LYS A 210 -7.76 -24.74 2.66
N PRO A 211 -8.53 -23.77 2.14
CA PRO A 211 -8.35 -23.28 0.77
C PRO A 211 -6.97 -22.61 0.53
N TYR A 212 -6.26 -22.22 1.59
CA TYR A 212 -5.01 -21.47 1.51
C TYR A 212 -3.76 -22.34 1.73
N GLU A 213 -3.89 -23.51 2.34
CA GLU A 213 -2.76 -24.39 2.64
C GLU A 213 -1.94 -24.74 1.38
N ILE A 214 -2.62 -25.24 0.33
CA ILE A 214 -1.96 -25.66 -0.92
C ILE A 214 -1.34 -24.48 -1.68
N PRO A 215 -2.07 -23.37 -1.97
CA PRO A 215 -1.49 -22.24 -2.68
C PRO A 215 -0.27 -21.63 -1.99
N PHE A 216 -0.32 -21.49 -0.66
CA PHE A 216 0.81 -20.96 0.10
C PHE A 216 2.00 -21.92 0.07
N LYS A 217 1.77 -23.23 0.27
CA LYS A 217 2.85 -24.22 0.21
C LYS A 217 3.55 -24.24 -1.16
N ALA A 218 2.78 -24.16 -2.24
CA ALA A 218 3.30 -24.15 -3.60
C ALA A 218 4.14 -22.90 -3.92
N GLU A 219 3.72 -21.72 -3.45
CA GLU A 219 4.42 -20.45 -3.72
C GLU A 219 5.60 -20.18 -2.78
N PHE A 220 5.42 -20.44 -1.48
CA PHE A 220 6.35 -20.01 -0.43
C PHE A 220 7.17 -21.16 0.17
N GLY A 221 6.84 -22.41 -0.13
CA GLY A 221 7.40 -23.59 0.54
C GLY A 221 6.86 -23.82 1.96
N LEU A 222 5.99 -22.92 2.44
CA LEU A 222 5.28 -22.99 3.71
C LEU A 222 3.79 -22.87 3.48
N SER A 223 2.99 -23.70 4.15
CA SER A 223 1.55 -23.57 4.15
C SER A 223 1.10 -22.37 5.00
N TYR A 224 -0.16 -21.98 4.84
CA TYR A 224 -0.73 -20.87 5.60
C TYR A 224 -0.60 -21.09 7.12
N SER A 225 -0.99 -22.28 7.61
CA SER A 225 -0.86 -22.66 9.02
C SER A 225 0.59 -22.71 9.51
N GLU A 226 1.54 -23.15 8.68
CA GLU A 226 2.96 -23.15 9.04
C GLU A 226 3.48 -21.72 9.26
N ILE A 227 3.09 -20.75 8.42
CA ILE A 227 3.44 -19.33 8.61
C ILE A 227 2.89 -18.78 9.93
N ILE A 228 1.62 -19.05 10.24
CA ILE A 228 1.00 -18.61 11.50
C ILE A 228 1.69 -19.24 12.71
N LYS A 229 2.01 -20.54 12.66
CA LYS A 229 2.72 -21.25 13.74
C LYS A 229 4.11 -20.68 13.99
N LEU A 230 4.89 -20.43 12.94
CA LEU A 230 6.21 -19.80 13.08
C LEU A 230 6.11 -18.39 13.69
N THR A 231 5.11 -17.62 13.26
CA THR A 231 4.86 -16.27 13.76
C THR A 231 4.56 -16.29 15.26
N ALA A 232 3.64 -17.15 15.70
CA ALA A 232 3.30 -17.33 17.11
C ALA A 232 4.52 -17.77 17.94
N PHE A 233 5.26 -18.77 17.45
CA PHE A 233 6.47 -19.26 18.11
C PHE A 233 7.53 -18.15 18.33
N LEU A 234 7.80 -17.32 17.32
CA LEU A 234 8.75 -16.22 17.45
C LEU A 234 8.28 -15.12 18.42
N ILE A 235 6.96 -14.92 18.52
CA ILE A 235 6.35 -13.99 19.48
C ILE A 235 6.54 -14.53 20.90
N ASP A 236 6.16 -15.78 21.14
CA ASP A 236 6.28 -16.44 22.45
C ASP A 236 7.74 -16.46 22.92
N LEU A 237 8.67 -16.81 22.04
CA LEU A 237 10.10 -16.78 22.33
C LEU A 237 10.62 -15.37 22.67
N GLY A 238 10.05 -14.33 22.06
CA GLY A 238 10.38 -12.95 22.39
C GLY A 238 9.84 -12.54 23.76
N ILE A 239 8.61 -12.96 24.10
CA ILE A 239 7.98 -12.73 25.40
C ILE A 239 8.78 -13.42 26.51
N GLU A 240 9.17 -14.69 26.31
CA GLU A 240 10.02 -15.46 27.24
C GLU A 240 11.34 -14.73 27.59
N ARG A 241 11.88 -13.95 26.64
CA ARG A 241 13.15 -13.23 26.82
C ARG A 241 13.00 -11.80 27.34
N GLU A 242 11.76 -11.32 27.55
CA GLU A 242 11.47 -9.97 28.05
C GLU A 242 12.20 -8.84 27.28
N SER A 243 12.38 -9.00 25.97
CA SER A 243 13.13 -8.05 25.13
C SER A 243 12.29 -7.58 23.94
N SER A 244 12.36 -6.29 23.60
CA SER A 244 11.74 -5.77 22.36
C SER A 244 12.56 -6.08 21.11
N SER A 245 13.85 -6.38 21.26
CA SER A 245 14.73 -6.82 20.16
C SER A 245 15.44 -8.11 20.58
N PRO A 246 14.70 -9.23 20.74
CA PRO A 246 15.28 -10.52 21.06
C PRO A 246 16.32 -10.93 20.01
N ASN A 247 17.34 -11.64 20.48
CA ASN A 247 18.35 -12.24 19.63
C ASN A 247 18.88 -13.54 20.24
N MET A 248 19.30 -14.44 19.37
CA MET A 248 19.95 -15.70 19.73
C MET A 248 20.77 -16.25 18.57
N PRO A 249 21.69 -17.20 18.81
CA PRO A 249 22.37 -17.91 17.74
C PRO A 249 21.37 -18.65 16.82
N LEU A 250 21.68 -18.69 15.53
CA LEU A 250 20.85 -19.33 14.51
C LEU A 250 20.66 -20.83 14.77
N SER A 251 21.69 -21.51 15.27
CA SER A 251 21.61 -22.94 15.62
C SER A 251 20.65 -23.20 16.79
N GLU A 252 20.62 -22.30 17.78
CA GLU A 252 19.68 -22.33 18.91
C GLU A 252 18.25 -22.16 18.39
N LEU A 253 18.01 -21.15 17.53
CA LEU A 253 16.70 -20.91 16.94
C LEU A 253 16.19 -22.14 16.16
N LYS A 254 17.04 -22.73 15.30
CA LYS A 254 16.70 -23.94 14.54
C LYS A 254 16.36 -25.12 15.45
N THR A 255 17.10 -25.29 16.54
CA THR A 255 16.86 -26.35 17.52
C THR A 255 15.51 -26.16 18.21
N ARG A 256 15.21 -24.94 18.69
CA ARG A 256 13.93 -24.63 19.32
C ARG A 256 12.75 -24.82 18.37
N ILE A 257 12.85 -24.39 17.12
CA ILE A 257 11.79 -24.62 16.10
C ILE A 257 11.55 -26.13 15.91
N LYS A 258 12.63 -26.92 15.81
CA LYS A 258 12.52 -28.38 15.66
C LYS A 258 11.82 -29.04 16.84
N GLU A 259 12.19 -28.65 18.06
CA GLU A 259 11.67 -29.25 19.29
C GLU A 259 10.21 -28.85 19.58
N GLU A 260 9.86 -27.58 19.37
CA GLU A 260 8.54 -27.07 19.74
C GLU A 260 7.50 -27.21 18.62
N LEU A 261 7.90 -27.03 17.35
CA LEU A 261 6.99 -27.14 16.21
C LEU A 261 7.01 -28.54 15.57
N ASN A 262 7.94 -29.42 15.96
CA ASN A 262 8.15 -30.74 15.37
C ASN A 262 8.39 -30.69 13.85
N TRP A 263 9.08 -29.65 13.37
CA TRP A 263 9.39 -29.46 11.96
C TRP A 263 10.65 -30.21 11.54
N ASP A 264 10.67 -30.71 10.31
CA ASP A 264 11.89 -31.27 9.72
C ASP A 264 12.89 -30.16 9.34
N THR A 265 14.14 -30.57 9.09
CA THR A 265 15.22 -29.63 8.74
C THR A 265 14.91 -28.86 7.47
N GLU A 266 14.27 -29.45 6.47
CA GLU A 266 14.00 -28.80 5.19
C GLU A 266 13.00 -27.64 5.36
N LEU A 267 11.93 -27.87 6.12
CA LEU A 267 10.93 -26.87 6.43
C LEU A 267 11.50 -25.72 7.26
N ILE A 268 12.38 -26.02 8.21
CA ILE A 268 13.09 -25.02 9.02
C ILE A 268 13.98 -24.14 8.14
N GLU A 269 14.77 -24.71 7.23
CA GLU A 269 15.63 -23.92 6.35
C GLU A 269 14.80 -23.03 5.41
N LYS A 270 13.71 -23.56 4.83
CA LYS A 270 12.80 -22.79 3.97
C LYS A 270 12.15 -21.64 4.73
N SER A 271 11.74 -21.85 5.97
CA SER A 271 11.09 -20.82 6.78
C SER A 271 12.04 -19.67 7.12
N ILE A 272 13.26 -20.02 7.53
CA ILE A 272 14.33 -19.04 7.80
C ILE A 272 14.69 -18.31 6.50
N GLU A 273 14.87 -19.02 5.39
CA GLU A 273 15.16 -18.39 4.10
C GLU A 273 14.06 -17.43 3.64
N LEU A 274 12.79 -17.79 3.84
CA LEU A 274 11.66 -16.94 3.44
C LEU A 274 11.61 -15.63 4.23
N PHE A 275 11.84 -15.70 5.54
CA PHE A 275 11.63 -14.59 6.47
C PHE A 275 12.89 -13.86 6.94
N SER A 276 14.08 -14.20 6.40
CA SER A 276 15.33 -13.55 6.80
C SER A 276 15.92 -12.56 5.80
N LEU A 277 16.49 -11.48 6.29
CA LEU A 277 17.49 -10.65 5.61
C LEU A 277 18.89 -11.13 6.03
N LYS A 278 19.80 -11.17 5.05
CA LYS A 278 21.17 -11.68 5.21
C LYS A 278 22.17 -10.73 4.56
N ASN A 279 23.43 -10.83 4.98
CA ASN A 279 24.54 -10.15 4.33
C ASN A 279 24.61 -10.50 2.83
N ARG A 280 24.65 -9.47 1.99
CA ARG A 280 24.75 -9.61 0.53
C ARG A 280 25.82 -8.70 -0.08
N LYS A 281 26.81 -8.28 0.72
CA LYS A 281 27.98 -7.45 0.40
C LYS A 281 27.70 -6.01 -0.05
N CYS A 282 26.62 -5.77 -0.78
CA CYS A 282 26.28 -4.45 -1.34
C CYS A 282 24.76 -4.27 -1.38
N TRP A 283 24.26 -3.25 -0.69
CA TRP A 283 22.86 -2.87 -0.60
C TRP A 283 22.27 -2.51 -1.97
N GLU A 284 23.04 -1.82 -2.81
CA GLU A 284 22.63 -1.32 -4.11
C GLU A 284 22.53 -2.43 -5.16
N THR A 285 23.12 -3.60 -4.90
CA THR A 285 23.14 -4.74 -5.84
C THR A 285 22.19 -5.83 -5.37
N PRO A 286 21.06 -6.05 -6.05
CA PRO A 286 20.15 -7.13 -5.68
C PRO A 286 20.84 -8.50 -5.87
N PRO A 287 20.63 -9.46 -4.95
CA PRO A 287 21.15 -10.81 -5.12
C PRO A 287 20.48 -11.55 -6.27
N LEU A 288 21.07 -12.66 -6.71
CA LEU A 288 20.54 -13.46 -7.83
C LEU A 288 19.05 -13.81 -7.60
N GLY A 289 18.22 -13.62 -8.62
CA GLY A 289 16.77 -13.84 -8.55
C GLY A 289 15.95 -12.64 -8.06
N PHE A 290 16.63 -11.57 -7.62
CA PHE A 290 16.02 -10.30 -7.21
C PHE A 290 16.30 -9.18 -8.23
N ASN A 291 15.49 -8.13 -8.21
CA ASN A 291 15.66 -6.96 -9.08
C ASN A 291 15.73 -5.67 -8.24
N LEU A 292 15.98 -4.54 -8.89
CA LEU A 292 16.10 -3.25 -8.21
C LEU A 292 14.84 -2.87 -7.42
N ASN A 293 13.64 -3.20 -7.91
CA ASN A 293 12.40 -2.90 -7.19
C ASN A 293 12.26 -3.70 -5.88
N ASP A 294 13.07 -4.73 -5.65
CA ASP A 294 13.10 -5.46 -4.38
C ASP A 294 13.94 -4.77 -3.29
N ILE A 295 14.75 -3.76 -3.63
CA ILE A 295 15.67 -3.10 -2.69
C ILE A 295 15.42 -1.61 -2.51
N LEU A 296 14.76 -0.93 -3.46
CA LEU A 296 14.52 0.52 -3.37
C LEU A 296 13.45 0.85 -2.32
N PRO A 297 13.77 1.49 -1.18
CA PRO A 297 12.85 1.55 -0.03
C PRO A 297 11.47 2.16 -0.29
N TRP A 298 11.37 3.14 -1.19
CA TRP A 298 10.14 3.82 -1.59
C TRP A 298 9.27 3.01 -2.58
N LYS A 299 9.66 1.78 -2.92
CA LYS A 299 8.81 0.82 -3.65
C LYS A 299 8.03 -0.07 -2.68
N TYR A 300 6.83 -0.46 -3.08
CA TYR A 300 6.02 -1.45 -2.39
C TYR A 300 6.21 -2.86 -2.93
N ASN A 301 5.80 -3.83 -2.11
CA ASN A 301 5.89 -5.26 -2.39
C ASN A 301 7.29 -5.66 -2.85
N ARG A 302 8.26 -5.31 -2.01
CA ARG A 302 9.68 -5.61 -2.19
C ARG A 302 9.99 -6.92 -1.51
N ARG A 303 10.56 -7.88 -2.24
CA ARG A 303 10.86 -9.19 -1.65
C ARG A 303 11.97 -9.13 -0.59
N LEU A 304 12.85 -8.11 -0.61
CA LEU A 304 13.94 -7.91 0.35
C LEU A 304 13.66 -6.76 1.33
N SER A 305 12.38 -6.49 1.62
CA SER A 305 11.99 -5.53 2.65
C SER A 305 11.94 -6.18 4.02
N TYR A 306 12.31 -5.43 5.06
CA TYR A 306 12.14 -5.84 6.44
C TYR A 306 10.66 -6.11 6.78
N VAL A 307 9.73 -5.42 6.12
CA VAL A 307 8.27 -5.65 6.26
C VAL A 307 7.85 -7.05 5.80
N ARG A 308 8.66 -7.74 4.97
CA ARG A 308 8.41 -9.14 4.57
C ARG A 308 9.34 -10.14 5.26
N ARG A 309 10.45 -9.67 5.81
CA ARG A 309 11.55 -10.50 6.33
C ARG A 309 11.95 -10.00 7.72
N PRO A 310 11.17 -10.39 8.76
CA PRO A 310 11.34 -9.86 10.10
C PRO A 310 12.59 -10.38 10.84
N LEU A 311 13.24 -11.42 10.32
CA LEU A 311 14.48 -11.97 10.88
C LEU A 311 15.71 -11.30 10.25
N ILE A 312 16.64 -10.81 11.06
CA ILE A 312 17.93 -10.27 10.59
C ILE A 312 19.04 -11.20 11.02
N ILE A 313 19.74 -11.80 10.06
CA ILE A 313 20.90 -12.65 10.31
C ILE A 313 22.17 -11.79 10.20
N GLY A 314 22.96 -11.77 11.27
CA GLY A 314 24.24 -11.05 11.33
C GLY A 314 25.29 -11.55 10.32
N PRO A 315 26.42 -10.83 10.17
CA PRO A 315 27.50 -11.22 9.26
C PRO A 315 28.18 -12.54 9.64
N GLU A 316 28.50 -13.37 8.64
CA GLU A 316 29.43 -14.51 8.76
C GLU A 316 30.87 -13.97 8.85
N PRO A 317 31.60 -14.27 9.96
CA PRO A 317 32.35 -15.51 10.02
C PRO A 317 32.26 -16.21 11.40
N MET A 318 31.06 -16.28 12.00
CA MET A 318 30.80 -17.20 13.11
C MET A 318 30.15 -18.47 12.54
N ASP A 319 30.58 -19.64 13.00
CA ASP A 319 29.92 -20.93 12.71
C ASP A 319 28.42 -20.91 13.07
N ASP A 320 28.01 -19.90 13.86
CA ASP A 320 26.64 -19.68 14.31
C ASP A 320 26.32 -18.17 14.44
N PRO A 321 25.75 -17.51 13.40
CA PRO A 321 25.43 -16.09 13.44
C PRO A 321 24.25 -15.79 14.37
N LEU A 322 24.22 -14.60 14.98
CA LEU A 322 23.05 -14.13 15.71
C LEU A 322 21.90 -13.78 14.76
N VAL A 323 20.69 -14.15 15.16
CA VAL A 323 19.42 -13.73 14.54
C VAL A 323 18.73 -12.72 15.45
N PHE A 324 18.30 -11.60 14.90
CA PHE A 324 17.49 -10.59 15.59
C PHE A 324 16.07 -10.54 15.01
N TRP A 325 15.08 -10.26 15.84
CA TRP A 325 13.71 -9.98 15.40
C TRP A 325 13.00 -9.03 16.36
N GLY A 326 11.85 -8.47 15.93
CA GLY A 326 10.94 -7.70 16.77
C GLY A 326 9.64 -8.48 16.94
N ILE A 327 9.07 -8.48 18.15
CA ILE A 327 7.90 -9.31 18.51
C ILE A 327 6.65 -8.86 17.72
N ARG A 328 6.34 -7.57 17.74
CA ARG A 328 5.20 -6.98 17.00
C ARG A 328 5.46 -6.98 15.51
N HIS A 329 6.70 -6.76 15.11
CA HIS A 329 7.06 -6.71 13.70
C HIS A 329 6.98 -8.07 13.01
N VAL A 330 7.27 -9.17 13.71
CA VAL A 330 7.06 -10.54 13.16
C VAL A 330 5.59 -10.75 12.80
N GLU A 331 4.68 -10.33 13.69
CA GLU A 331 3.24 -10.36 13.46
C GLU A 331 2.82 -9.48 12.26
N GLU A 332 3.30 -8.23 12.22
CA GLU A 332 3.04 -7.29 11.12
C GLU A 332 3.55 -7.84 9.79
N ALA A 333 4.71 -8.52 9.77
CA ALA A 333 5.30 -9.08 8.56
C ALA A 333 4.50 -10.28 8.01
N ALA A 334 4.05 -11.17 8.88
CA ALA A 334 3.19 -12.29 8.50
C ALA A 334 1.85 -11.78 7.96
N ARG A 335 1.19 -10.86 8.69
CA ARG A 335 -0.06 -10.23 8.25
C ARG A 335 0.13 -9.50 6.93
N TYR A 336 1.25 -8.79 6.73
CA TYR A 336 1.53 -8.09 5.49
C TYR A 336 1.64 -9.04 4.30
N LEU A 337 2.37 -10.16 4.43
CA LEU A 337 2.49 -11.16 3.36
C LEU A 337 1.12 -11.74 3.00
N ILE A 338 0.35 -12.11 4.01
CA ILE A 338 -1.00 -12.66 3.86
C ILE A 338 -1.92 -11.63 3.16
N ASN A 339 -1.89 -10.38 3.62
CA ASN A 339 -2.69 -9.29 3.04
C ASN A 339 -2.28 -8.99 1.60
N LEU A 340 -1.01 -9.13 1.21
CA LEU A 340 -0.62 -9.00 -0.19
C LEU A 340 -1.37 -10.00 -1.08
N VAL A 341 -1.50 -11.25 -0.64
CA VAL A 341 -2.20 -12.30 -1.40
C VAL A 341 -3.69 -11.97 -1.49
N PHE A 342 -4.35 -11.73 -0.34
CA PHE A 342 -5.80 -11.52 -0.30
C PHE A 342 -6.26 -10.21 -0.93
N SER A 343 -5.47 -9.14 -0.81
CA SER A 343 -5.77 -7.87 -1.49
C SER A 343 -5.47 -7.90 -2.99
N GLY A 344 -4.91 -8.99 -3.52
CA GLY A 344 -4.44 -9.06 -4.91
C GLY A 344 -3.23 -8.16 -5.22
N ARG A 345 -2.56 -7.63 -4.19
CA ARG A 345 -1.34 -6.81 -4.34
C ARG A 345 -0.06 -7.65 -4.46
N TYR A 346 -0.14 -8.97 -4.27
CA TYR A 346 0.98 -9.88 -4.45
C TYR A 346 1.41 -9.89 -5.93
N LYS A 347 2.68 -9.57 -6.19
CA LYS A 347 3.23 -9.49 -7.55
C LYS A 347 3.38 -10.90 -8.11
N VAL A 348 2.43 -11.31 -8.92
CA VAL A 348 2.53 -12.52 -9.74
C VAL A 348 3.62 -12.29 -10.78
N ASN A 349 4.77 -12.93 -10.61
CA ASN A 349 5.74 -13.08 -11.70
C ASN A 349 5.35 -14.33 -12.49
N HIS A 350 4.78 -14.16 -13.69
CA HIS A 350 4.21 -15.27 -14.47
C HIS A 350 5.19 -16.42 -14.71
N GLU A 351 6.50 -16.17 -14.71
CA GLU A 351 7.55 -17.18 -14.93
C GLU A 351 7.95 -17.98 -13.68
N LYS A 352 7.64 -17.48 -12.47
CA LYS A 352 8.13 -18.06 -11.19
C LYS A 352 7.06 -18.31 -10.15
N CYS A 353 5.85 -17.84 -10.38
CA CYS A 353 4.74 -17.89 -9.44
C CYS A 353 3.88 -19.14 -9.70
N SER A 354 3.46 -19.82 -8.64
CA SER A 354 2.66 -21.05 -8.72
C SER A 354 1.29 -20.79 -9.36
N GLU A 355 0.75 -21.77 -10.09
CA GLU A 355 -0.59 -21.62 -10.69
C GLU A 355 -1.68 -21.61 -9.61
N GLU A 356 -1.43 -22.30 -8.49
CA GLU A 356 -2.30 -22.36 -7.33
C GLU A 356 -2.49 -20.97 -6.69
N ILE A 357 -1.40 -20.22 -6.46
CA ILE A 357 -1.51 -18.87 -5.88
C ILE A 357 -2.11 -17.87 -6.88
N LYS A 358 -1.84 -18.02 -8.19
CA LYS A 358 -2.48 -17.21 -9.24
C LYS A 358 -3.99 -17.40 -9.24
N LYS A 359 -4.45 -18.65 -9.18
CA LYS A 359 -5.87 -18.98 -9.11
C LYS A 359 -6.51 -18.45 -7.83
N LEU A 360 -5.83 -18.58 -6.69
CA LEU A 360 -6.31 -18.03 -5.42
C LEU A 360 -6.50 -16.51 -5.53
N ILE A 361 -5.46 -15.77 -5.94
CA ILE A 361 -5.51 -14.31 -6.10
C ILE A 361 -6.63 -13.90 -7.07
N GLY A 362 -6.74 -14.58 -8.23
CA GLY A 362 -7.80 -14.30 -9.20
C GLY A 362 -9.19 -14.50 -8.61
N SER A 363 -9.40 -15.59 -7.87
CA SER A 363 -10.69 -15.87 -7.21
C SER A 363 -11.01 -14.84 -6.11
N SER A 364 -10.02 -14.42 -5.32
CA SER A 364 -10.19 -13.37 -4.31
C SER A 364 -10.56 -12.03 -4.93
N ILE A 365 -9.86 -11.58 -5.99
CA ILE A 365 -10.16 -10.32 -6.67
C ILE A 365 -11.57 -10.34 -7.27
N ASN A 366 -11.95 -11.44 -7.95
CA ASN A 366 -13.28 -11.57 -8.54
C ASN A 366 -14.37 -11.53 -7.47
N LYS A 367 -14.19 -12.29 -6.37
CA LYS A 367 -15.12 -12.30 -5.25
C LYS A 367 -15.25 -10.90 -4.64
N SER A 368 -14.15 -10.22 -4.34
CA SER A 368 -14.18 -8.85 -3.80
C SER A 368 -14.85 -7.85 -4.74
N GLY A 369 -14.73 -8.03 -6.06
CA GLY A 369 -15.46 -7.24 -7.05
C GLY A 369 -16.97 -7.46 -6.97
N THR A 370 -17.40 -8.72 -7.00
CA THR A 370 -18.82 -9.11 -6.90
C THR A 370 -19.44 -8.68 -5.57
N ASP A 371 -18.76 -8.93 -4.45
CA ASP A 371 -19.23 -8.56 -3.11
C ASP A 371 -19.40 -7.03 -3.01
N PHE A 372 -18.47 -6.25 -3.59
CA PHE A 372 -18.56 -4.80 -3.61
C PHE A 372 -19.71 -4.27 -4.48
N THR A 373 -19.92 -4.84 -5.68
CA THR A 373 -21.07 -4.49 -6.52
C THR A 373 -22.39 -4.74 -5.78
N LEU A 374 -22.49 -5.87 -5.07
CA LEU A 374 -23.66 -6.21 -4.27
C LEU A 374 -23.83 -5.26 -3.08
N GLU A 375 -22.74 -4.86 -2.42
CA GLU A 375 -22.78 -3.89 -1.32
C GLU A 375 -23.32 -2.53 -1.78
N VAL A 376 -22.85 -2.03 -2.93
CA VAL A 376 -23.36 -0.80 -3.53
C VAL A 376 -24.84 -0.94 -3.89
N LYS A 377 -25.25 -2.05 -4.52
CA LYS A 377 -26.65 -2.34 -4.85
C LYS A 377 -27.54 -2.32 -3.60
N ASN A 378 -27.16 -3.07 -2.57
CA ASN A 378 -27.90 -3.18 -1.32
C ASN A 378 -28.04 -1.82 -0.62
N TRP A 379 -27.02 -0.96 -0.74
CA TRP A 379 -27.11 0.41 -0.21
C TRP A 379 -28.25 1.19 -0.87
N PHE A 380 -28.36 1.16 -2.20
CA PHE A 380 -29.47 1.84 -2.90
C PHE A 380 -30.82 1.24 -2.53
N GLU A 381 -30.95 -0.08 -2.49
CA GLU A 381 -32.21 -0.76 -2.12
C GLU A 381 -32.66 -0.45 -0.68
N THR A 382 -31.70 -0.22 0.23
CA THR A 382 -32.01 0.03 1.65
C THR A 382 -32.25 1.50 1.96
N ASN A 383 -31.56 2.41 1.27
CA ASN A 383 -31.52 3.83 1.63
C ASN A 383 -32.31 4.73 0.66
N THR A 384 -32.90 4.17 -0.40
CA THR A 384 -33.63 4.91 -1.43
C THR A 384 -34.85 4.14 -1.90
N ASP A 385 -35.80 4.84 -2.55
CA ASP A 385 -36.92 4.21 -3.23
C ASP A 385 -36.58 3.82 -4.70
N PHE A 386 -35.29 3.81 -5.06
CA PHE A 386 -34.86 3.57 -6.44
C PHE A 386 -35.04 2.10 -6.82
N LYS A 387 -35.52 1.87 -8.05
CA LYS A 387 -35.48 0.52 -8.63
C LYS A 387 -34.03 0.20 -9.00
N THR A 388 -33.47 -0.82 -8.36
CA THR A 388 -32.04 -1.13 -8.46
C THR A 388 -31.82 -2.53 -9.03
N TYR A 389 -30.93 -2.63 -10.00
CA TYR A 389 -30.55 -3.88 -10.68
C TYR A 389 -29.02 -3.97 -10.73
N SER A 390 -28.47 -5.17 -10.75
CA SER A 390 -27.02 -5.40 -10.83
C SER A 390 -26.67 -6.28 -12.02
N GLU A 391 -25.46 -6.10 -12.55
CA GLU A 391 -24.92 -6.88 -13.67
C GLU A 391 -25.88 -6.87 -14.87
N VAL A 392 -26.29 -5.67 -15.31
CA VAL A 392 -27.27 -5.50 -16.38
C VAL A 392 -26.56 -5.59 -17.74
N PRO A 393 -26.77 -6.66 -18.54
CA PRO A 393 -25.92 -6.95 -19.68
C PRO A 393 -26.36 -6.25 -20.95
N ILE A 394 -25.39 -5.76 -21.75
CA ILE A 394 -25.62 -5.09 -23.03
C ILE A 394 -24.79 -5.76 -24.13
N GLY A 395 -25.44 -6.52 -25.00
CA GLY A 395 -24.76 -7.28 -26.04
C GLY A 395 -25.69 -7.96 -27.05
N PRO A 396 -25.14 -8.70 -28.04
CA PRO A 396 -25.94 -9.22 -29.16
C PRO A 396 -27.05 -10.19 -28.78
N ASN A 397 -26.90 -10.90 -27.65
CA ASN A 397 -27.84 -11.92 -27.19
C ASN A 397 -28.44 -11.61 -25.81
N GLU A 398 -28.35 -10.35 -25.39
CA GLU A 398 -28.78 -9.90 -24.06
C GLU A 398 -30.12 -9.17 -24.12
N ILE A 399 -30.76 -8.97 -22.96
CA ILE A 399 -32.04 -8.24 -22.84
C ILE A 399 -31.93 -6.86 -23.49
N PHE A 400 -30.79 -6.20 -23.28
CA PHE A 400 -30.44 -4.96 -23.94
C PHE A 400 -29.56 -5.25 -25.16
N HIS A 401 -30.21 -5.41 -26.31
CA HIS A 401 -29.55 -5.82 -27.56
C HIS A 401 -28.62 -4.74 -28.14
N SER A 402 -27.36 -5.11 -28.39
CA SER A 402 -26.36 -4.29 -29.09
C SER A 402 -25.62 -5.14 -30.11
N ASP A 403 -25.30 -4.59 -31.29
CA ASP A 403 -24.51 -5.29 -32.33
C ASP A 403 -23.11 -5.70 -31.83
N VAL A 404 -22.61 -5.03 -30.78
CA VAL A 404 -21.32 -5.28 -30.15
C VAL A 404 -21.54 -5.57 -28.67
N ASP A 405 -20.77 -6.50 -28.12
CA ASP A 405 -20.70 -6.75 -26.68
C ASP A 405 -20.06 -5.55 -25.96
N LEU A 406 -20.88 -4.84 -25.18
CA LEU A 406 -20.46 -3.69 -24.36
C LEU A 406 -20.21 -4.09 -22.90
N GLY A 407 -20.42 -5.36 -22.56
CA GLY A 407 -20.46 -5.88 -21.20
C GLY A 407 -21.60 -5.30 -20.39
N ASP A 408 -21.42 -5.32 -19.07
CA ASP A 408 -22.51 -5.10 -18.13
C ASP A 408 -22.41 -3.72 -17.48
N VAL A 409 -23.57 -3.19 -17.07
CA VAL A 409 -23.67 -2.09 -16.11
C VAL A 409 -23.70 -2.72 -14.72
N ASP A 410 -22.65 -2.48 -13.93
CA ASP A 410 -22.44 -3.13 -12.62
C ASP A 410 -23.66 -2.90 -11.69
N VAL A 411 -24.12 -1.65 -11.55
CA VAL A 411 -25.40 -1.30 -10.90
C VAL A 411 -26.19 -0.29 -11.73
N LEU A 412 -27.46 -0.59 -11.99
CA LEU A 412 -28.44 0.31 -12.60
C LEU A 412 -29.42 0.76 -11.52
N ALA A 413 -29.46 2.06 -11.20
CA ALA A 413 -30.41 2.60 -10.23
C ALA A 413 -31.34 3.63 -10.90
N ILE A 414 -32.65 3.47 -10.71
CA ILE A 414 -33.68 4.27 -11.40
C ILE A 414 -34.50 5.03 -10.36
N ASP A 415 -34.43 6.36 -10.44
CA ASP A 415 -35.26 7.30 -9.69
C ASP A 415 -36.46 7.69 -10.54
N ASP A 416 -37.58 7.02 -10.32
CA ASP A 416 -38.84 7.29 -11.02
C ASP A 416 -39.46 8.65 -10.62
N VAL A 417 -39.09 9.19 -9.45
CA VAL A 417 -39.66 10.44 -8.94
C VAL A 417 -39.01 11.65 -9.63
N ASN A 418 -37.67 11.62 -9.76
CA ASN A 418 -36.91 12.71 -10.38
C ASN A 418 -36.51 12.41 -11.83
N TYR A 419 -36.99 11.30 -12.39
CA TYR A 419 -36.71 10.85 -13.75
C TYR A 419 -35.21 10.73 -14.05
N GLN A 420 -34.47 10.09 -13.16
CA GLN A 420 -33.02 9.85 -13.31
C GLN A 420 -32.73 8.35 -13.46
N ILE A 421 -31.80 8.02 -14.36
CA ILE A 421 -31.22 6.69 -14.49
C ILE A 421 -29.72 6.82 -14.21
N TYR A 422 -29.25 6.14 -13.18
CA TYR A 422 -27.84 6.09 -12.82
C TYR A 422 -27.21 4.80 -13.36
N LEU A 423 -26.22 4.96 -14.23
CA LEU A 423 -25.33 3.88 -14.64
C LEU A 423 -24.12 3.92 -13.72
N ILE A 424 -24.01 2.94 -12.83
CA ILE A 424 -22.98 2.93 -11.80
C ILE A 424 -21.98 1.85 -12.14
N GLU A 425 -20.74 2.26 -12.42
CA GLU A 425 -19.61 1.35 -12.49
C GLU A 425 -19.01 1.15 -11.09
N CYS A 426 -18.99 -0.08 -10.61
CA CYS A 426 -18.42 -0.46 -9.33
C CYS A 426 -16.98 -0.95 -9.54
N LYS A 427 -16.03 -0.38 -8.79
CA LYS A 427 -14.65 -0.85 -8.83
C LYS A 427 -14.10 -1.01 -7.41
N CYS A 428 -13.95 -2.28 -7.00
CA CYS A 428 -13.21 -2.66 -5.80
C CYS A 428 -11.71 -2.58 -6.11
N ILE A 429 -11.08 -1.47 -5.69
CA ILE A 429 -9.72 -1.13 -6.11
C ILE A 429 -8.82 -0.74 -4.96
N ASN A 430 -7.55 -1.00 -5.22
CA ASN A 430 -6.43 -0.67 -4.39
C ASN A 430 -5.86 0.67 -4.85
N PHE A 431 -5.95 1.71 -4.01
CA PHE A 431 -5.34 3.01 -4.32
C PHE A 431 -3.81 2.91 -4.48
N GLY A 432 -3.26 3.80 -5.29
CA GLY A 432 -1.83 3.92 -5.52
C GLY A 432 -1.08 4.54 -4.35
N ARG A 433 -0.10 3.82 -3.79
CA ARG A 433 0.66 4.27 -2.61
C ARG A 433 1.97 4.99 -2.93
N ASN A 434 2.45 4.88 -4.16
CA ASN A 434 3.60 5.60 -4.67
C ASN A 434 3.38 6.00 -6.13
N ALA A 435 4.27 6.80 -6.69
CA ALA A 435 4.14 7.31 -8.05
C ALA A 435 3.89 6.21 -9.12
N TYR A 436 4.48 5.02 -8.97
CA TYR A 436 4.31 3.95 -9.95
C TYR A 436 2.94 3.29 -9.82
N GLU A 437 2.47 3.05 -8.60
CA GLU A 437 1.12 2.52 -8.38
C GLU A 437 0.05 3.55 -8.81
N VAL A 438 0.28 4.85 -8.57
CA VAL A 438 -0.61 5.92 -9.06
C VAL A 438 -0.60 6.02 -10.59
N ALA A 439 0.55 5.93 -11.24
CA ALA A 439 0.60 5.93 -12.71
C ALA A 439 -0.18 4.74 -13.31
N ASN A 440 -0.06 3.56 -12.70
CA ASN A 440 -0.85 2.39 -13.10
C ASN A 440 -2.35 2.56 -12.82
N GLU A 441 -2.72 3.24 -11.73
CA GLU A 441 -4.10 3.60 -11.40
C GLU A 441 -4.68 4.53 -12.49
N VAL A 442 -3.96 5.59 -12.86
CA VAL A 442 -4.32 6.53 -13.94
C VAL A 442 -4.51 5.78 -15.26
N GLU A 443 -3.56 4.91 -15.62
CA GLU A 443 -3.63 4.11 -16.86
C GLU A 443 -4.87 3.19 -16.90
N ARG A 444 -5.26 2.58 -15.77
CA ARG A 444 -6.45 1.71 -15.71
C ARG A 444 -7.73 2.49 -15.92
N PHE A 445 -7.84 3.68 -15.32
CA PHE A 445 -9.03 4.52 -15.46
C PHE A 445 -9.12 5.19 -16.83
N LEU A 446 -8.05 5.87 -17.25
CA LEU A 446 -8.07 6.75 -18.42
C LEU A 446 -7.52 6.08 -19.70
N GLY A 447 -6.84 4.95 -19.57
CA GLY A 447 -6.10 4.32 -20.65
C GLY A 447 -4.69 4.89 -20.81
N ASN A 448 -3.97 4.36 -21.79
CA ASN A 448 -2.66 4.88 -22.19
C ASN A 448 -2.56 5.01 -23.72
N SER A 449 -1.38 5.44 -24.19
CA SER A 449 -1.09 5.62 -25.62
C SER A 449 -1.21 4.32 -26.44
N LYS A 450 -1.15 3.15 -25.81
CA LYS A 450 -1.26 1.82 -26.44
C LYS A 450 -2.67 1.23 -26.36
N SER A 451 -3.42 1.55 -25.31
CA SER A 451 -4.77 1.07 -25.03
C SER A 451 -5.63 2.25 -24.59
N LYS A 452 -6.39 2.80 -25.55
CA LYS A 452 -7.37 3.86 -25.28
C LYS A 452 -8.66 3.36 -24.60
N ASN A 453 -8.72 2.08 -24.24
CA ASN A 453 -9.90 1.43 -23.65
C ASN A 453 -9.79 1.31 -22.11
N GLY A 454 -9.44 2.42 -21.42
CA GLY A 454 -9.55 2.49 -19.96
C GLY A 454 -10.99 2.29 -19.47
N TRP A 455 -11.18 2.11 -18.17
CA TRP A 455 -12.53 1.92 -17.60
C TRP A 455 -13.47 3.07 -17.95
N MET A 456 -12.98 4.32 -17.94
CA MET A 456 -13.76 5.50 -18.33
C MET A 456 -14.29 5.40 -19.76
N ALA A 457 -13.45 4.97 -20.70
CA ALA A 457 -13.82 4.82 -22.11
C ALA A 457 -14.81 3.67 -22.35
N LYS A 458 -14.73 2.59 -21.54
CA LYS A 458 -15.72 1.50 -21.60
C LYS A 458 -17.08 1.95 -21.05
N HIS A 459 -17.07 2.64 -19.91
CA HIS A 459 -18.28 3.17 -19.31
C HIS A 459 -18.97 4.20 -20.22
N LEU A 460 -18.19 5.04 -20.91
CA LEU A 460 -18.72 5.98 -21.90
C LEU A 460 -19.49 5.30 -23.04
N LYS A 461 -19.01 4.15 -23.53
CA LYS A 461 -19.73 3.41 -24.59
C LYS A 461 -21.10 2.90 -24.10
N ARG A 462 -21.18 2.50 -22.83
CA ARG A 462 -22.46 2.07 -22.22
C ARG A 462 -23.38 3.26 -22.01
N ASP A 463 -22.85 4.38 -21.54
CA ASP A 463 -23.58 5.66 -21.42
C ASP A 463 -24.20 6.10 -22.75
N GLU A 464 -23.40 6.16 -23.82
CA GLU A 464 -23.85 6.53 -25.16
C GLU A 464 -24.91 5.56 -25.71
N TRP A 465 -24.72 4.26 -25.48
CA TRP A 465 -25.68 3.24 -25.89
C TRP A 465 -27.01 3.40 -25.15
N VAL A 466 -26.99 3.56 -23.82
CA VAL A 466 -28.20 3.72 -23.00
C VAL A 466 -28.95 4.99 -23.39
N LYS A 467 -28.25 6.11 -23.58
CA LYS A 467 -28.87 7.38 -24.03
C LYS A 467 -29.55 7.23 -25.39
N SER A 468 -28.95 6.45 -26.29
CA SER A 468 -29.51 6.20 -27.64
C SER A 468 -30.67 5.19 -27.62
N ASN A 469 -30.77 4.37 -26.58
CA ASN A 469 -31.74 3.27 -26.47
C ASN A 469 -32.66 3.39 -25.24
N LEU A 470 -32.90 4.61 -24.77
CA LEU A 470 -33.65 4.88 -23.52
C LEU A 470 -35.04 4.23 -23.51
N ASN A 471 -35.71 4.19 -24.67
CA ASN A 471 -37.03 3.57 -24.80
C ASN A 471 -37.02 2.08 -24.45
N SER A 472 -35.93 1.37 -24.74
CA SER A 472 -35.78 -0.04 -24.40
C SER A 472 -35.74 -0.23 -22.89
N ILE A 473 -35.04 0.66 -22.17
CA ILE A 473 -34.99 0.64 -20.70
C ILE A 473 -36.34 0.98 -20.08
N ILE A 474 -37.01 2.03 -20.58
CA ILE A 474 -38.34 2.44 -20.13
C ILE A 474 -39.34 1.29 -20.31
N HIS A 475 -39.30 0.59 -21.45
CA HIS A 475 -40.19 -0.53 -21.72
C HIS A 475 -39.91 -1.73 -20.80
N GLU A 476 -38.66 -2.16 -20.70
CA GLU A 476 -38.26 -3.34 -19.93
C GLU A 476 -38.61 -3.19 -18.45
N TYR A 477 -38.30 -2.05 -17.85
CA TYR A 477 -38.55 -1.78 -16.43
C TYR A 477 -39.92 -1.15 -16.15
N LYS A 478 -40.77 -1.03 -17.17
CA LYS A 478 -42.14 -0.49 -17.07
C LYS A 478 -42.18 0.88 -16.40
N LEU A 479 -41.26 1.76 -16.82
CA LEU A 479 -41.16 3.12 -16.30
C LEU A 479 -42.24 4.02 -16.91
N GLU A 480 -42.49 5.18 -16.30
CA GLU A 480 -43.37 6.18 -16.90
C GLU A 480 -42.79 6.66 -18.25
N ASN A 481 -43.66 6.96 -19.22
CA ASN A 481 -43.22 7.51 -20.50
C ASN A 481 -42.86 9.00 -20.35
N LYS A 482 -41.70 9.24 -19.74
CA LYS A 482 -41.12 10.54 -19.41
C LYS A 482 -39.68 10.61 -19.94
N THR A 483 -39.15 11.83 -20.03
CA THR A 483 -37.76 12.03 -20.43
C THR A 483 -36.86 11.80 -19.22
N PHE A 484 -36.30 10.60 -19.11
CA PHE A 484 -35.29 10.29 -18.10
C PHE A 484 -33.94 10.88 -18.49
N GLN A 485 -33.23 11.44 -17.51
CA GLN A 485 -31.84 11.84 -17.65
C GLN A 485 -30.92 10.69 -17.21
N VAL A 486 -29.93 10.37 -18.05
CA VAL A 486 -28.96 9.30 -17.80
C VAL A 486 -27.68 9.91 -17.23
N ASN A 487 -27.28 9.49 -16.03
CA ASN A 487 -26.06 9.91 -15.36
C ASN A 487 -25.15 8.70 -15.14
N SER A 488 -23.90 8.83 -15.55
CA SER A 488 -22.89 7.77 -15.47
C SER A 488 -21.88 8.13 -14.39
N ILE A 489 -21.62 7.21 -13.45
CA ILE A 489 -20.83 7.48 -12.23
C ILE A 489 -19.97 6.25 -11.90
N PHE A 490 -18.77 6.49 -11.37
CA PHE A 490 -17.96 5.45 -10.73
C PHE A 490 -18.18 5.46 -9.22
N ILE A 491 -18.51 4.31 -8.65
CA ILE A 491 -18.42 4.07 -7.21
C ILE A 491 -17.24 3.14 -6.95
N ILE A 492 -16.31 3.59 -6.12
CA ILE A 492 -15.06 2.88 -5.83
C ILE A 492 -14.94 2.52 -4.35
N SER A 493 -14.33 1.38 -4.04
CA SER A 493 -14.23 0.90 -2.66
C SER A 493 -13.38 1.81 -1.76
N SER A 494 -12.41 2.51 -2.35
CA SER A 494 -11.48 3.39 -1.67
C SER A 494 -11.17 4.59 -2.53
N ASP A 495 -11.03 5.77 -1.93
CA ASP A 495 -10.69 6.98 -2.69
C ASP A 495 -9.32 6.88 -3.36
N ILE A 496 -9.17 7.50 -4.53
CA ILE A 496 -7.99 7.38 -5.39
C ILE A 496 -7.42 8.73 -5.80
N LEU A 497 -6.11 8.77 -6.04
CA LEU A 497 -5.42 10.01 -6.37
C LEU A 497 -5.75 10.48 -7.80
N THR A 498 -6.07 9.55 -8.71
CA THR A 498 -6.45 9.84 -10.11
C THR A 498 -7.55 10.91 -10.22
N LYS A 499 -8.55 10.88 -9.32
CA LYS A 499 -9.65 11.86 -9.23
C LYS A 499 -9.18 13.30 -9.00
N TYR A 500 -8.02 13.49 -8.37
CA TYR A 500 -7.48 14.80 -8.01
C TYR A 500 -6.42 15.29 -9.00
N ILE A 501 -5.80 14.37 -9.77
CA ILE A 501 -4.76 14.73 -10.76
C ILE A 501 -5.38 15.10 -12.12
N HIS A 502 -6.51 14.47 -12.49
CA HIS A 502 -7.10 14.62 -13.81
C HIS A 502 -8.59 14.93 -13.74
N ASP A 503 -9.04 15.80 -14.66
CA ASP A 503 -10.47 15.95 -14.95
C ASP A 503 -11.01 14.64 -15.55
N THR A 504 -12.06 14.11 -14.95
CA THR A 504 -12.71 12.87 -15.40
C THR A 504 -14.04 13.17 -16.08
N LEU A 505 -14.39 12.38 -17.10
CA LEU A 505 -15.67 12.55 -17.82
C LEU A 505 -16.89 12.26 -16.94
N PHE A 506 -16.73 11.31 -16.01
CA PHE A 506 -17.75 10.91 -15.06
C PHE A 506 -17.25 11.14 -13.63
N PRO A 507 -18.14 11.47 -12.68
CA PRO A 507 -17.79 11.57 -11.27
C PRO A 507 -17.22 10.25 -10.73
N ILE A 508 -16.25 10.37 -9.83
CA ILE A 508 -15.68 9.25 -9.07
C ILE A 508 -15.94 9.47 -7.59
N VAL A 509 -16.76 8.61 -7.01
CA VAL A 509 -17.25 8.70 -5.64
C VAL A 509 -16.75 7.48 -4.86
N SER A 510 -16.08 7.70 -3.73
CA SER A 510 -15.75 6.58 -2.83
C SER A 510 -17.03 6.08 -2.17
N PHE A 511 -17.11 4.77 -1.89
CA PHE A 511 -18.28 4.21 -1.22
C PHE A 511 -18.48 4.84 0.16
N SER A 512 -17.40 5.12 0.89
CA SER A 512 -17.44 5.87 2.14
C SER A 512 -18.07 7.27 1.99
N GLN A 513 -17.83 7.96 0.87
CA GLN A 513 -18.46 9.24 0.56
C GLN A 513 -19.96 9.06 0.28
N LEU A 514 -20.37 7.98 -0.40
CA LEU A 514 -21.79 7.66 -0.61
C LEU A 514 -22.51 7.37 0.71
N LEU A 515 -21.89 6.59 1.61
CA LEU A 515 -22.45 6.29 2.94
C LEU A 515 -22.72 7.56 3.75
N ARG A 516 -21.79 8.53 3.68
CA ARG A 516 -21.86 9.77 4.45
C ARG A 516 -22.80 10.81 3.84
N ASP A 517 -22.67 11.07 2.54
CA ASP A 517 -23.35 12.18 1.88
C ASP A 517 -24.69 11.74 1.24
N GLY A 518 -24.97 10.43 1.19
CA GLY A 518 -26.17 9.87 0.55
C GLY A 518 -26.23 10.15 -0.96
N ILE A 519 -27.44 10.24 -1.51
CA ILE A 519 -27.66 10.52 -2.95
C ILE A 519 -27.02 11.86 -3.37
N SER A 520 -26.83 12.81 -2.44
CA SER A 520 -26.17 14.08 -2.76
C SER A 520 -24.71 13.90 -3.23
N ALA A 521 -24.08 12.76 -2.91
CA ALA A 521 -22.77 12.39 -3.43
C ALA A 521 -22.74 12.22 -4.95
N LEU A 522 -23.89 11.86 -5.55
CA LEU A 522 -24.02 11.55 -6.99
C LEU A 522 -24.23 12.80 -7.86
N GLN A 523 -24.47 13.96 -7.24
CA GLN A 523 -24.78 15.23 -7.91
C GLN A 523 -23.57 16.18 -7.98
N LYS A 524 -22.40 15.74 -7.47
CA LYS A 524 -21.12 16.44 -7.51
C LYS A 524 -20.30 15.96 -8.69
#